data_AF-A0A2E3A3T3-F1
#
_entry.id   AF-A0A2E3A3T3-F1
#
_cell.length_a   1.000
_cell.length_b   1.000
_cell.length_c   1.000
_cell.angle_alpha   90.00
_cell.angle_beta   90.00
_cell.angle_gamma   90.00
#
_symmetry.space_group_name_H-M   'P 1'
#
loop_
_entity.id
_entity.type
_entity.pdbx_description
1 polymer ?
#
loop_
_entity_poly.entity_id
_entity_poly.type
_entity_poly.pdbx_seq_one_letter_code
_entity_poly.pdbx_strand_id
1 'polypeptide(L)' 'AARGIFAWSGNFYALPLSEALGLEPDGALRVGLLHYNTSGEVDRLVAALEELLGG' A
#
# COMPACT_ATOMS: atom_id res chain seq x y z
N ALA A 1 -7.28 -9.89 -2.98
CA ALA A 1 -8.73 -10.12 -2.71
C ALA A 1 -8.98 -11.06 -1.53
N ALA A 2 -8.40 -12.28 -1.50
CA ALA A 2 -8.69 -13.30 -0.48
C ALA A 2 -8.50 -12.86 1.00
N ARG A 3 -7.59 -11.90 1.27
CA ARG A 3 -7.35 -11.35 2.62
C ARG A 3 -8.24 -10.14 2.98
N GLY A 4 -9.11 -9.70 2.08
CA GLY A 4 -10.00 -8.54 2.29
C GLY A 4 -9.30 -7.17 2.36
N ILE A 5 -8.04 -7.08 1.92
CA ILE A 5 -7.26 -5.85 1.87
C ILE A 5 -7.30 -5.28 0.45
N PHE A 6 -7.66 -4.00 0.34
CA PHE A 6 -7.75 -3.26 -0.92
C PHE A 6 -6.80 -2.07 -0.88
N ALA A 7 -5.87 -2.02 -1.82
CA ALA A 7 -4.83 -1.00 -1.90
C ALA A 7 -4.54 -0.68 -3.37
N TRP A 8 -3.87 0.45 -3.62
CA TRP A 8 -3.46 0.87 -4.97
C TRP A 8 -1.95 0.69 -5.12
N SER A 9 -1.49 0.06 -6.21
CA SER A 9 -0.07 0.03 -6.62
C SER A 9 0.20 0.89 -7.87
N GLY A 10 1.32 1.62 -7.90
CA GLY A 10 1.78 2.41 -9.06
C GLY A 10 2.11 3.86 -8.70
N ASN A 11 1.87 4.79 -9.62
CA ASN A 11 2.27 6.21 -9.48
C ASN A 11 1.16 7.14 -8.94
N PHE A 12 -0.05 6.64 -8.72
CA PHE A 12 -1.19 7.40 -8.19
C PHE A 12 -1.56 8.66 -8.99
N TYR A 13 -1.34 8.64 -10.32
CA TYR A 13 -1.46 9.81 -11.21
C TYR A 13 -0.46 10.94 -10.91
N ALA A 14 0.60 10.66 -10.14
CA ALA A 14 1.67 11.59 -9.79
C ALA A 14 2.99 11.18 -10.47
N LEU A 15 2.95 10.87 -11.77
CA LEU A 15 4.10 10.37 -12.54
C LEU A 15 5.37 11.24 -12.39
N PRO A 16 5.31 12.59 -12.51
CA PRO A 16 6.53 13.39 -12.35
C PRO A 16 7.18 13.28 -10.96
N LEU A 17 6.37 13.03 -9.92
CA LEU A 17 6.87 12.82 -8.57
C LEU A 17 7.50 11.44 -8.42
N SER A 18 6.87 10.38 -8.93
CA SER A 18 7.43 9.03 -8.87
C SER A 18 8.72 8.91 -9.69
N GLU A 19 8.83 9.60 -10.82
CA GLU A 19 10.07 9.74 -11.59
C GLU A 19 11.17 10.45 -10.77
N ALA A 20 10.84 11.61 -10.18
CA ALA A 20 11.78 12.38 -9.37
C ALA A 20 12.29 11.61 -8.14
N LEU A 21 11.48 10.69 -7.60
CA LEU A 21 11.84 9.82 -6.47
C LEU A 21 12.50 8.50 -6.90
N GLY A 22 12.66 8.23 -8.20
CA GLY A 22 13.26 7.00 -8.71
C GLY A 22 12.42 5.75 -8.46
N LEU A 23 11.10 5.89 -8.40
CA LEU A 23 10.16 4.79 -8.12
C LEU A 23 9.64 4.12 -9.39
N GLU A 24 9.82 4.71 -10.57
CA GLU A 24 9.39 4.12 -11.83
C GLU A 24 10.32 2.97 -12.28
N PRO A 25 9.80 1.90 -12.92
CA PRO A 25 8.42 1.74 -13.39
C PRO A 25 7.45 1.11 -12.37
N ASP A 26 7.95 0.65 -11.22
CA ASP A 26 7.18 -0.17 -10.29
C ASP A 26 6.20 0.66 -9.43
N GLY A 27 6.54 1.92 -9.16
CA GLY A 27 5.80 2.86 -8.34
C GLY A 27 5.87 2.52 -6.85
N ALA A 28 4.76 2.72 -6.14
CA ALA A 28 4.64 2.36 -4.73
C ALA A 28 3.28 1.73 -4.41
N LEU A 29 3.17 1.11 -3.24
CA LEU A 29 1.90 0.68 -2.66
C LEU A 29 1.34 1.81 -1.78
N ARG A 30 0.09 2.20 -2.01
CA ARG A 30 -0.64 3.17 -1.19
C ARG A 30 -1.88 2.54 -0.58
N VAL A 31 -1.98 2.66 0.74
CA VAL A 31 -3.15 2.26 1.52
C VAL A 31 -3.80 3.52 2.10
N GLY A 32 -5.07 3.73 1.80
CA GLY A 32 -5.84 4.87 2.31
C GLY A 32 -6.60 4.49 3.57
N LEU A 33 -6.25 5.06 4.71
CA LEU A 33 -7.00 4.94 5.96
C LEU A 33 -7.97 6.12 6.12
N LEU A 34 -9.15 5.84 6.66
CA LEU A 34 -10.23 6.80 6.89
C LEU A 34 -10.71 6.69 8.35
N HIS A 35 -11.55 7.63 8.77
CA HIS A 35 -12.02 7.75 10.17
C HIS A 35 -12.83 6.54 10.67
N TYR A 36 -13.29 5.69 9.77
CA TYR A 36 -14.01 4.45 10.08
C TYR A 36 -13.11 3.21 10.11
N ASN A 37 -11.82 3.35 9.77
CA ASN A 37 -10.88 2.25 9.96
C ASN A 37 -10.58 2.05 11.43
N THR A 38 -10.33 0.79 11.81
CA THR A 38 -10.00 0.42 13.18
C THR A 38 -8.51 0.07 13.32
N SER A 39 -7.96 0.16 14.53
CA SER A 39 -6.59 -0.30 14.80
C SER A 39 -6.40 -1.77 14.42
N GLY A 40 -7.38 -2.63 14.70
CA GLY A 40 -7.32 -4.05 14.32
C GLY A 40 -7.31 -4.29 12.81
N GLU A 41 -7.85 -3.38 11.98
CA GLU A 41 -7.68 -3.44 10.53
C GLU A 41 -6.26 -3.09 10.09
N VAL A 42 -5.64 -2.11 10.76
CA VAL A 42 -4.25 -1.73 10.53
C VAL A 42 -3.31 -2.87 10.94
N ASP A 43 -3.56 -3.51 12.08
CA ASP A 43 -2.75 -4.65 12.55
C ASP A 43 -2.81 -5.82 11.54
N ARG A 44 -4.00 -6.11 11.01
CA ARG A 44 -4.17 -7.14 9.96
C ARG A 44 -3.46 -6.77 8.66
N LEU A 45 -3.43 -5.50 8.29
CA LEU A 45 -2.70 -5.02 7.11
C LEU A 45 -1.18 -5.23 7.31
N VAL A 46 -0.65 -4.83 8.46
CA VAL A 46 0.79 -4.96 8.77
C VAL A 46 1.21 -6.42 8.77
N ALA A 47 0.49 -7.30 9.47
CA ALA A 47 0.79 -8.73 9.50
C ALA A 47 0.79 -9.34 8.08
N ALA A 48 -0.17 -8.95 7.25
CA ALA A 48 -0.20 -9.43 5.85
C ALA A 48 0.99 -8.92 5.02
N LEU A 49 1.50 -7.73 5.28
CA LEU A 49 2.69 -7.20 4.61
C LEU A 49 3.96 -7.91 5.08
N GLU A 50 4.10 -8.17 6.37
CA GLU A 50 5.23 -8.92 6.94
C GLU A 50 5.35 -10.31 6.32
N GLU A 51 4.23 -11.05 6.24
CA GLU A 51 4.20 -12.36 5.59
C GLU A 51 4.61 -12.31 4.10
N LEU A 52 4.22 -11.25 3.38
CA LEU A 52 4.55 -11.09 1.96
C LEU A 52 6.02 -10.70 1.74
N LEU A 53 6.59 -9.93 2.66
CA LEU A 53 7.99 -9.49 2.60
C LEU A 53 8.96 -10.56 3.12
N GLY A 54 8.47 -11.69 3.61
CA GLY A 54 9.28 -12.78 4.14
C GLY A 54 9.93 -12.45 5.48
N GLY A 55 9.22 -11.67 6.32
CA GLY A 55 9.58 -11.47 7.72
C GLY A 55 9.62 -12.78 8.50
#